data_AF-A0A7V9QAM5-F1
#
_entry.id   AF-A0A7V9QAM5-F1
#
_cell.length_a   1.000
_cell.length_b   1.000
_cell.length_c   1.000
_cell.angle_alpha   90.00
_cell.angle_beta   90.00
_cell.angle_gamma   90.00
#
_symmetry.space_group_name_H-M   'P 1'
#
loop_
_entity.id
_entity.type
_entity.pdbx_description
1 polymer ?
#
loop_
_entity_poly.entity_id
_entity_poly.type
_entity_poly.pdbx_seq_one_letter_code
_entity_poly.pdbx_strand_id
1 'polypeptide(L)'
;MSGSALMASDRHERHVTPVIECGVIGPHRQQGFLLRARRLETLTWDLDSEVASSRLMWQEDRSAWWVASSYLETVIRIVLRSFPSVLVMHEERGDFLYSRDGQTMLQQRLL
;
A
#
# COMPACT_ATOMS: atom_id res chain seq x y z
N MET A 1 -37.59 -19.91 -12.70
CA MET A 1 -36.78 -19.74 -13.92
C MET A 1 -36.19 -18.33 -13.84
N SER A 2 -35.04 -18.17 -13.19
CA SER A 2 -33.68 -18.26 -13.76
C SER A 2 -33.44 -17.26 -14.89
N GLY A 3 -32.51 -16.33 -14.65
CA GLY A 3 -31.82 -15.61 -15.73
C GLY A 3 -31.23 -14.27 -15.29
N SER A 4 -29.90 -14.24 -15.18
CA SER A 4 -29.05 -13.04 -15.22
C SER A 4 -28.81 -12.26 -13.93
N ALA A 5 -28.34 -12.97 -12.90
CA ALA A 5 -27.23 -12.47 -12.09
C ALA A 5 -25.93 -12.90 -12.79
N LEU A 6 -25.12 -11.95 -13.24
CA LEU A 6 -23.74 -12.04 -13.76
C LEU A 6 -23.66 -11.02 -14.89
N MET A 7 -22.90 -9.94 -14.70
CA MET A 7 -22.37 -8.98 -15.70
C MET A 7 -22.11 -7.56 -15.11
N ALA A 8 -22.25 -7.35 -13.79
CA ALA A 8 -22.00 -6.05 -13.16
C ALA A 8 -20.94 -6.03 -12.03
N SER A 9 -20.39 -7.18 -11.62
CA SER A 9 -19.44 -7.23 -10.50
C SER A 9 -17.96 -7.09 -10.88
N ASP A 10 -17.59 -7.24 -12.15
CA ASP A 10 -16.17 -7.20 -12.58
C ASP A 10 -15.66 -5.79 -12.95
N ARG A 11 -16.53 -4.76 -12.99
CA ARG A 11 -16.16 -3.40 -13.46
C ARG A 11 -15.75 -2.43 -12.34
N HIS A 12 -15.64 -2.89 -11.10
CA HIS A 12 -15.34 -2.03 -9.93
C HIS A 12 -13.95 -2.22 -9.31
N GLU A 13 -13.11 -3.16 -9.76
CA GLU A 13 -11.68 -3.19 -9.41
C GLU A 13 -10.88 -2.13 -10.20
N ARG A 14 -11.41 -0.91 -10.30
CA ARG A 14 -10.73 0.22 -10.93
C ARG A 14 -9.44 0.49 -10.15
N HIS A 15 -8.30 0.14 -10.74
CA HIS A 15 -6.94 0.61 -10.43
C HIS A 15 -6.82 1.40 -9.12
N VAL A 16 -6.96 0.73 -7.96
CA VAL A 16 -6.82 1.40 -6.67
C VAL A 16 -5.34 1.65 -6.46
N THR A 17 -4.93 2.92 -6.52
CA THR A 17 -3.57 3.34 -6.18
C THR A 17 -3.25 2.85 -4.77
N PRO A 18 -2.17 2.06 -4.57
CA PRO A 18 -1.73 1.68 -3.25
C PRO A 18 -1.56 2.88 -2.33
N VAL A 19 -1.91 2.70 -1.06
CA VAL A 19 -1.80 3.74 -0.03
C VAL A 19 -0.88 3.27 1.08
N ILE A 20 0.03 4.15 1.50
CA ILE A 20 0.87 3.98 2.68
C ILE A 20 0.45 5.04 3.71
N GLU A 21 -0.03 4.58 4.87
CA GLU A 21 -0.42 5.42 6.00
C GLU A 21 0.70 5.40 7.05
N CYS A 22 1.47 6.49 7.15
CA CYS A 22 2.60 6.60 8.07
C CYS A 22 2.17 6.94 9.51
N GLY A 23 3.00 6.61 10.49
CA GLY A 23 2.76 6.96 11.90
C GLY A 23 1.97 5.92 12.69
N VAL A 24 1.72 4.75 12.11
CA VAL A 24 0.92 3.69 12.74
C VAL A 24 1.77 2.87 13.71
N ILE A 25 1.30 2.77 14.96
CA ILE A 25 1.92 1.91 15.97
C ILE A 25 1.47 0.47 15.78
N GLY A 26 2.44 -0.43 15.61
CA GLY A 26 2.22 -1.86 15.43
C GLY A 26 2.58 -2.71 16.65
N PRO A 27 2.91 -3.98 16.42
CA PRO A 27 3.31 -4.92 17.47
C PRO A 27 4.44 -4.37 18.34
N HIS A 28 4.42 -4.72 19.63
CA HIS A 28 5.43 -4.29 20.60
C HIS A 28 5.63 -2.77 20.71
N ARG A 29 4.59 -1.98 20.37
CA ARG A 29 4.63 -0.52 20.34
C ARG A 29 5.66 0.06 19.37
N GLN A 30 6.02 -0.69 18.33
CA GLN A 30 6.95 -0.21 17.32
C GLN A 30 6.25 0.75 16.34
N GLN A 31 6.93 1.84 15.98
CA GLN A 31 6.49 2.72 14.89
C GLN A 31 6.58 2.02 13.52
N GLY A 32 5.57 2.25 12.70
CA GLY A 32 5.46 1.69 11.35
C GLY A 32 4.47 2.45 10.48
N PHE A 33 4.01 1.77 9.45
CA PHE A 33 3.01 2.26 8.51
C PHE A 33 2.12 1.10 8.05
N LEU A 34 0.95 1.45 7.51
CA LEU A 34 0.06 0.50 6.85
C LEU A 34 0.16 0.63 5.34
N LEU A 35 0.49 -0.47 4.66
CA LEU A 35 0.37 -0.61 3.22
C LEU A 35 -0.98 -1.24 2.88
N ARG A 36 -1.82 -0.47 2.19
CA ARG A 36 -3.07 -0.93 1.58
C ARG A 36 -2.86 -1.04 0.08
N ALA A 37 -2.84 -2.27 -0.43
CA ALA A 37 -2.70 -2.54 -1.85
C ALA A 37 -3.48 -3.81 -2.20
N ARG A 38 -3.78 -3.99 -3.50
CA ARG A 38 -4.27 -5.28 -3.99
C ARG A 38 -3.26 -6.37 -3.65
N ARG A 39 -3.74 -7.50 -3.11
CA ARG A 39 -2.94 -8.70 -2.86
C ARG A 39 -2.52 -9.37 -4.16
N LEU A 40 -1.47 -8.84 -4.77
CA LEU A 40 -0.78 -9.48 -5.89
C LEU A 40 0.24 -10.47 -5.32
N GLU A 41 0.36 -11.63 -5.97
CA GLU A 41 1.37 -12.63 -5.61
C GLU A 41 2.78 -12.05 -5.72
N THR A 42 3.07 -11.30 -6.78
CA THR A 42 4.36 -10.62 -6.99
C THR A 42 4.69 -9.63 -5.89
N LEU A 43 3.72 -8.82 -5.46
CA LEU A 43 3.90 -7.87 -4.36
C LEU A 43 4.20 -8.61 -3.05
N THR A 44 3.45 -9.68 -2.77
CA THR A 44 3.61 -10.47 -1.55
C THR A 44 4.99 -11.11 -1.50
N TRP A 45 5.42 -11.71 -2.62
CA TRP A 45 6.75 -12.32 -2.73
C TRP A 45 7.89 -11.31 -2.56
N ASP A 46 7.80 -10.13 -3.18
CA ASP A 46 8.80 -9.07 -3.02
C ASP A 46 8.87 -8.57 -1.57
N LEU A 47 7.72 -8.39 -0.91
CA LEU A 47 7.66 -7.97 0.49
C LEU A 47 8.30 -9.01 1.42
N ASP A 48 7.96 -10.29 1.24
CA ASP A 48 8.51 -11.39 2.06
C ASP A 48 10.01 -11.57 1.84
N SER A 49 10.52 -11.24 0.64
CA SER A 49 11.93 -11.39 0.27
C SER A 49 12.82 -10.24 0.74
N GLU A 50 12.29 -9.01 0.77
CA GLU A 50 13.07 -7.80 1.06
C GLU A 50 12.81 -7.19 2.43
N VAL A 51 11.72 -7.56 3.10
CA VAL A 51 11.40 -7.09 4.45
C VAL A 51 11.55 -8.25 5.43
N ALA A 52 12.33 -8.04 6.49
CA ALA A 52 12.47 -9.04 7.54
C ALA A 52 11.10 -9.44 8.10
N SER A 53 10.84 -10.74 8.26
CA SER A 53 9.53 -11.28 8.69
C SER A 53 9.03 -10.72 10.02
N SER A 54 9.91 -10.35 10.95
CA SER A 54 9.55 -9.69 12.21
C SER A 54 9.14 -8.22 12.07
N ARG A 55 9.24 -7.66 10.86
CA ARG A 55 8.99 -6.26 10.52
C ARG A 55 7.85 -6.10 9.50
N LEU A 56 7.18 -7.20 9.16
CA LEU A 56 6.07 -7.28 8.20
C LEU A 56 4.97 -8.15 8.81
N MET A 57 3.74 -7.64 8.86
CA MET A 57 2.60 -8.38 9.41
C MET A 57 1.33 -8.02 8.66
N TRP A 58 0.55 -9.01 8.24
CA TRP A 58 -0.79 -8.75 7.74
C TRP A 58 -1.78 -8.50 8.89
N GLN A 59 -2.57 -7.44 8.78
CA GLN A 59 -3.64 -7.07 9.70
C GLN A 59 -4.99 -7.33 9.03
N GLU A 60 -5.65 -8.43 9.39
CA GLU A 60 -6.94 -8.87 8.80
C GLU A 60 -8.05 -7.83 9.00
N ASP A 61 -8.14 -7.23 10.19
CA ASP A 61 -9.13 -6.21 10.56
C ASP A 61 -9.03 -4.95 9.70
N ARG A 62 -7.81 -4.62 9.25
CA ARG A 62 -7.54 -3.47 8.39
C ARG A 62 -7.40 -3.83 6.93
N SER A 63 -7.31 -5.11 6.58
CA SER A 63 -6.94 -5.58 5.25
C SER A 63 -5.70 -4.88 4.70
N ALA A 64 -4.64 -4.82 5.52
CA ALA A 64 -3.41 -4.09 5.21
C ALA A 64 -2.18 -4.80 5.77
N TRP A 65 -1.00 -4.55 5.19
CA TRP A 65 0.25 -4.94 5.83
C TRP A 65 0.72 -3.83 6.75
N TRP A 66 0.95 -4.14 8.02
CA TRP A 66 1.79 -3.32 8.86
C TRP A 66 3.26 -3.61 8.56
N VAL A 67 4.04 -2.54 8.40
CA VAL A 67 5.48 -2.61 8.16
C VAL A 67 6.23 -1.64 9.06
N ALA A 68 7.38 -2.05 9.58
CA ALA A 68 8.23 -1.18 10.38
C ALA A 68 8.70 0.06 9.59
N SER A 69 8.76 1.22 10.27
CA SER A 69 9.04 2.51 9.63
C SER A 69 10.40 2.58 8.92
N SER A 70 11.38 1.79 9.38
CA SER A 70 12.71 1.70 8.76
C SER A 70 12.72 1.14 7.33
N TYR A 71 11.61 0.57 6.85
CA TYR A 71 11.49 -0.03 5.51
C TYR A 71 10.70 0.84 4.53
N LEU A 72 10.33 2.07 4.87
CA LEU A 72 9.45 2.91 4.05
C LEU A 72 9.94 3.05 2.60
N GLU A 73 11.20 3.44 2.40
CA GLU A 73 11.79 3.61 1.06
C GLU A 73 11.84 2.29 0.28
N THR A 74 12.17 1.19 0.96
CA THR A 74 12.18 -0.16 0.38
C THR A 74 10.78 -0.55 -0.09
N VAL A 75 9.75 -0.35 0.73
CA VAL A 75 8.36 -0.68 0.37
C VAL A 75 7.85 0.19 -0.76
N ILE A 76 8.15 1.49 -0.78
CA ILE A 76 7.81 2.37 -1.92
C ILE A 76 8.40 1.80 -3.21
N ARG A 77 9.68 1.44 -3.21
CA ARG A 77 10.33 0.83 -4.38
C ARG A 77 9.69 -0.49 -4.80
N ILE A 78 9.37 -1.37 -3.85
CA ILE A 78 8.69 -2.65 -4.12
C ILE A 78 7.32 -2.42 -4.76
N VAL A 79 6.50 -1.56 -4.15
CA VAL A 79 5.16 -1.24 -4.66
C VAL A 79 5.25 -0.68 -6.07
N LEU A 80 6.19 0.23 -6.34
CA LEU A 80 6.37 0.82 -7.66
C LEU A 80 6.83 -0.17 -8.74
N ARG A 81 7.28 -1.40 -8.41
CA ARG A 81 7.53 -2.45 -9.43
C ARG A 81 6.23 -3.01 -10.00
N SER A 82 5.19 -3.11 -9.17
CA SER A 82 3.90 -3.71 -9.53
C SER A 82 2.84 -2.67 -9.88
N PHE A 83 2.92 -1.46 -9.30
CA PHE A 83 1.96 -0.38 -9.49
C PHE A 83 2.60 0.85 -10.16
N PRO A 84 1.85 1.65 -10.93
CA PRO A 84 2.38 2.86 -11.58
C PRO A 84 2.68 3.97 -10.57
N SER A 85 2.02 3.98 -9.41
CA SER A 85 2.19 4.97 -8.36
C SER A 85 1.81 4.43 -6.98
N VAL A 86 2.16 5.16 -5.93
CA VAL A 86 1.76 4.93 -4.54
C VAL A 86 1.53 6.27 -3.84
N LEU A 87 0.42 6.39 -3.10
CA LEU A 87 0.11 7.54 -2.26
C LEU A 87 0.67 7.29 -0.85
N VAL A 88 1.48 8.19 -0.35
CA VAL A 88 2.04 8.14 1.01
C VAL A 88 1.46 9.28 1.81
N MET A 89 0.71 8.95 2.86
CA MET A 89 0.06 9.90 3.74
C MET A 89 0.92 10.11 5.00
N HIS A 90 1.29 11.35 5.28
CA HIS A 90 1.99 11.75 6.51
C HIS A 90 1.19 12.81 7.25
N GLU A 91 0.88 12.57 8.53
CA GLU A 91 0.19 13.56 9.37
C GLU A 91 0.93 14.92 9.44
N GLU A 92 2.26 14.90 9.54
CA GLU A 92 3.07 16.12 9.72
C GLU A 92 3.54 16.75 8.42
N ARG A 93 3.79 15.94 7.38
CA ARG A 93 4.44 16.37 6.13
C ARG A 93 3.47 16.57 4.97
N GLY A 94 2.22 16.16 5.14
CA GLY A 94 1.22 16.09 4.08
C GLY A 94 1.36 14.84 3.23
N ASP A 95 0.53 14.76 2.20
CA ASP A 95 0.44 13.59 1.33
C ASP A 95 1.35 13.73 0.11
N PHE A 96 1.99 12.62 -0.27
CA PHE A 96 2.93 12.54 -1.39
C PHE A 96 2.53 11.43 -2.35
N LEU A 97 2.39 11.75 -3.64
CA LEU A 97 2.24 10.75 -4.69
C LEU A 97 3.60 10.44 -5.31
N TYR A 98 4.05 9.19 -5.18
CA TYR A 98 5.25 8.69 -5.86
C TYR A 98 4.83 7.94 -7.12
N SER A 99 5.48 8.22 -8.24
CA SER A 99 5.26 7.53 -9.52
C SER A 99 6.48 6.66 -9.89
N ARG A 100 6.24 5.60 -10.66
CA ARG A 100 7.28 4.67 -11.13
C ARG A 100 8.27 5.34 -12.08
N ASP A 101 7.82 6.30 -12.88
CA ASP A 101 8.61 6.99 -13.90
C ASP A 101 9.51 8.11 -13.34
N GLY A 102 9.55 8.28 -12.01
CA GLY A 102 10.40 9.28 -11.36
C GLY A 102 9.88 10.71 -11.49
N GLN A 103 8.69 10.94 -12.07
CA GLN A 103 7.98 12.21 -11.94
C GLN A 103 7.32 12.30 -10.56
N THR A 104 8.10 12.67 -9.55
CA THR A 104 7.55 13.07 -8.24
C THR A 104 6.66 14.31 -8.43
N MET A 105 5.40 14.11 -8.78
CA MET A 105 4.43 15.18 -8.94
C MET A 105 3.12 14.77 -8.31
N LEU A 106 2.99 15.10 -7.02
CA LEU A 106 1.86 15.83 -6.46
C LEU A 106 2.13 16.02 -4.96
N GLN A 107 2.66 17.19 -4.61
CA GLN A 107 2.61 17.73 -3.26
C GLN A 107 1.24 18.42 -3.13
N GLN A 108 0.16 17.64 -3.12
CA GLN A 108 -1.17 18.17 -2.88
C GLN A 108 -1.44 18.09 -1.38
N ARG A 109 -1.53 19.25 -0.73
CA ARG A 109 -2.41 19.38 0.43
C ARG A 109 -3.82 19.05 -0.06
N LEU A 110 -4.23 17.79 0.02
CA LEU A 110 -5.64 17.46 -0.08
C LEU A 110 -6.26 17.82 1.27
N LEU A 111 -6.73 19.07 1.31
CA LEU A 111 -7.52 19.76 2.34
C LEU A 111 -6.73 20.35 3.50
#